data_AF-A0A961AKH9-F1
#
_entry.id   AF-A0A961AKH9-F1
#
_cell.length_a   1.000
_cell.length_b   1.000
_cell.length_c   1.000
_cell.angle_alpha   90.00
_cell.angle_beta   90.00
_cell.angle_gamma   90.00
#
_symmetry.space_group_name_H-M   'P 1'
#
loop_
_entity.id
_entity.type
_entity.pdbx_description
1 polymer ?
#
loop_
_entity_poly.entity_id
_entity_poly.type
_entity_poly.pdbx_seq_one_letter_code
_entity_poly.pdbx_strand_id
1 'polypeptide(L)'
;MIQIVFNEISAAELSRLPTQIQFQLLEALNITAADLEPGVLEKRFGVLERDGHKLYRCRTDDHRIYFARDGNNLVVHRVLSRNSLQDFLFRSNLPGSGEDEELAQSKHFWKLIDEGARTLRAI
;
A
#
# COMPACT_ATOMS: atom_id res chain seq x y z
N MET A 1 -12.20 -2.90 17.56
CA MET A 1 -12.56 -2.20 16.31
C MET A 1 -11.27 -1.84 15.60
N ILE A 2 -11.15 -2.12 14.30
CA ILE A 2 -10.01 -1.69 13.49
C ILE A 2 -10.43 -0.39 12.79
N GLN A 3 -9.48 0.55 12.67
CA GLN A 3 -9.65 1.71 11.81
C GLN A 3 -8.68 1.61 10.62
N ILE A 4 -9.22 1.83 9.42
CA ILE A 4 -8.42 2.03 8.21
C ILE A 4 -8.30 3.52 8.01
N VAL A 5 -7.07 4.03 8.08
CA VAL A 5 -6.74 5.45 8.01
C VAL A 5 -6.04 5.73 6.68
N PHE A 6 -6.54 6.72 5.96
CA PHE A 6 -5.90 7.24 4.75
C PHE A 6 -5.19 8.54 5.11
N ASN A 7 -3.95 8.71 4.67
CA ASN A 7 -3.25 9.99 4.75
C ASN A 7 -3.74 10.92 3.63
N GLU A 8 -3.30 12.19 3.62
CA GLU A 8 -3.78 13.17 2.64
C GLU A 8 -3.48 12.73 1.19
N ILE A 9 -2.32 12.10 0.94
CA ILE A 9 -1.92 11.61 -0.39
C ILE A 9 -2.78 10.41 -0.81
N SER A 10 -2.90 9.39 0.02
CA SER A 10 -3.66 8.18 -0.32
C SER A 10 -5.16 8.44 -0.44
N ALA A 11 -5.69 9.37 0.36
CA ALA A 11 -7.06 9.84 0.22
C ALA A 11 -7.27 10.55 -1.13
N ALA A 12 -6.35 11.43 -1.53
CA ALA A 12 -6.42 12.12 -2.82
C ALA A 12 -6.22 11.17 -4.01
N GLU A 13 -5.37 10.15 -3.87
CA GLU A 13 -5.18 9.11 -4.89
C GLU A 13 -6.47 8.30 -5.07
N LEU A 14 -7.10 7.86 -3.99
CA LEU A 14 -8.38 7.15 -4.02
C LEU A 14 -9.50 8.01 -4.61
N SER A 15 -9.63 9.27 -4.18
CA SER A 15 -10.75 10.15 -4.57
C SER A 15 -10.76 10.52 -6.05
N ARG A 16 -9.62 10.38 -6.75
CA ARG A 16 -9.50 10.63 -8.19
C ARG A 16 -9.99 9.45 -9.05
N LEU A 17 -10.20 8.29 -8.45
CA LEU A 17 -10.65 7.10 -9.16
C LEU A 17 -12.16 7.12 -9.38
N PRO A 18 -12.68 6.45 -10.42
CA PRO A 18 -14.12 6.24 -10.58
C PRO A 18 -14.69 5.53 -9.35
N THR A 19 -15.91 5.90 -8.93
CA THR A 19 -16.57 5.36 -7.73
C THR A 19 -16.59 3.83 -7.69
N GLN A 20 -16.81 3.17 -8.82
CA GLN A 20 -16.77 1.71 -8.91
C GLN A 20 -15.41 1.13 -8.51
N ILE A 21 -14.32 1.75 -8.96
CA ILE A 21 -12.95 1.33 -8.63
C ILE A 21 -12.66 1.60 -7.15
N GLN A 22 -13.15 2.72 -6.59
CA GLN A 22 -13.02 2.99 -5.17
C GLN A 22 -13.65 1.87 -4.32
N PHE A 23 -14.87 1.44 -4.67
CA PHE A 23 -15.53 0.32 -3.98
C PHE A 23 -14.76 -0.99 -4.11
N GLN A 24 -14.29 -1.34 -5.31
CA GLN A 24 -13.47 -2.54 -5.52
C GLN A 24 -12.20 -2.53 -4.65
N LEU A 25 -11.57 -1.37 -4.49
CA LEU A 25 -10.38 -1.23 -3.65
C LEU A 25 -10.69 -1.41 -2.16
N LEU A 26 -11.80 -0.85 -1.70
CA LEU A 26 -12.25 -1.02 -0.31
C LEU A 26 -12.66 -2.48 -0.02
N GLU A 27 -13.31 -3.15 -0.97
CA GLU A 27 -13.64 -4.58 -0.88
C GLU A 27 -12.39 -5.47 -0.87
N ALA A 28 -11.40 -5.15 -1.70
CA ALA A 28 -10.14 -5.89 -1.73
C ALA A 28 -9.32 -5.69 -0.44
N LEU A 29 -9.46 -4.52 0.19
CA LEU A 29 -8.87 -4.28 1.50
C LEU A 29 -9.52 -5.10 2.60
N ASN A 30 -10.84 -5.28 2.59
CA ASN A 30 -11.68 -5.94 3.62
C ASN A 30 -10.90 -6.76 4.67
N ILE A 31 -10.33 -6.04 5.65
CA ILE A 31 -9.51 -6.56 6.75
C ILE A 31 -10.34 -6.46 8.02
N THR A 32 -10.39 -7.58 8.72
CA THR A 32 -11.11 -7.78 9.98
C THR A 32 -10.15 -7.88 11.15
N ALA A 33 -10.70 -7.83 12.38
CA ALA A 33 -9.94 -8.04 13.61
C ALA A 33 -9.07 -9.31 13.58
N ALA A 34 -9.61 -10.39 13.03
CA ALA A 34 -8.94 -11.69 12.94
C ALA A 34 -7.72 -11.66 12.00
N ASP A 35 -7.70 -10.75 11.03
CA ASP A 35 -6.58 -10.63 10.09
C ASP A 35 -5.36 -9.95 10.70
N LEU A 36 -5.51 -9.26 11.84
CA LEU A 36 -4.40 -8.67 12.59
C LEU A 36 -3.68 -9.69 13.48
N GLU A 37 -4.14 -10.94 13.53
CA GLU A 37 -3.40 -12.01 14.19
C GLU A 37 -2.02 -12.21 13.52
N PRO A 38 -0.97 -12.49 14.30
CA PRO A 38 0.38 -12.63 13.76
C PRO A 38 0.45 -13.63 12.60
N GLY A 39 0.99 -13.20 11.46
CA GLY A 39 1.18 -14.06 10.28
C GLY A 39 -0.02 -14.19 9.36
N VAL A 40 -1.17 -13.58 9.66
CA VAL A 40 -2.37 -13.67 8.80
C VAL A 40 -2.29 -12.68 7.63
N LEU A 41 -1.85 -11.44 7.86
CA LEU A 41 -1.67 -10.44 6.79
C LEU A 41 -0.66 -10.91 5.75
N GLU A 42 0.45 -11.52 6.17
CA GLU A 42 1.52 -12.02 5.29
C GLU A 42 1.04 -13.15 4.37
N LYS A 43 -0.02 -13.87 4.76
CA LYS A 43 -0.64 -14.90 3.92
C LYS A 43 -1.64 -14.32 2.92
N ARG A 44 -2.24 -13.16 3.24
CA ARG A 44 -3.26 -12.51 2.41
C ARG A 44 -2.68 -11.52 1.41
N PHE A 45 -1.56 -10.87 1.76
CA PHE A 45 -1.02 -9.74 1.02
C PHE A 45 0.47 -9.92 0.71
N GLY A 46 0.93 -9.23 -0.35
CA GLY A 46 2.38 -9.12 -0.59
C GLY A 46 3.04 -8.34 0.54
N VAL A 47 4.30 -8.66 0.85
CA VAL A 47 5.03 -8.04 1.96
C VAL A 47 6.33 -7.47 1.43
N LEU A 48 6.56 -6.19 1.73
CA LEU A 48 7.82 -5.51 1.51
C LEU A 48 8.37 -5.16 2.89
N GLU A 49 9.66 -5.38 3.10
CA GLU A 49 10.32 -5.08 4.37
C GLU A 49 11.53 -4.17 4.14
N ARG A 50 11.63 -3.11 4.95
CA ARG A 50 12.80 -2.23 5.01
C ARG A 50 13.04 -1.80 6.45
N ASP A 51 14.28 -1.96 6.92
CA ASP A 51 14.71 -1.54 8.26
C ASP A 51 13.78 -2.07 9.37
N GLY A 52 13.31 -3.32 9.24
CA GLY A 52 12.37 -3.95 10.18
C GLY A 52 10.91 -3.48 10.10
N HIS A 53 10.59 -2.57 9.17
CA HIS A 53 9.22 -2.11 8.93
C HIS A 53 8.57 -2.91 7.79
N LYS A 54 7.40 -3.49 8.08
CA LYS A 54 6.59 -4.20 7.09
C LYS A 54 5.60 -3.26 6.41
N LEU A 55 5.62 -3.28 5.09
CA LEU A 55 4.64 -2.65 4.22
C LEU A 55 3.91 -3.74 3.46
N TYR A 56 2.60 -3.81 3.63
CA TYR A 56 1.74 -4.78 2.96
C TYR A 56 1.23 -4.20 1.64
N ARG A 57 1.10 -5.06 0.63
CA ARG A 57 0.55 -4.72 -0.67
C ARG A 57 -0.67 -5.58 -0.99
N CYS A 58 -1.82 -4.92 -1.10
CA CYS A 58 -3.01 -5.51 -1.71
C CYS A 58 -3.01 -5.22 -3.21
N ARG A 59 -3.22 -6.26 -4.03
CA ARG A 59 -3.34 -6.16 -5.49
C ARG A 59 -4.81 -6.31 -5.87
N THR A 60 -5.30 -5.38 -6.67
CA THR A 60 -6.50 -5.57 -7.49
C THR A 60 -6.09 -5.62 -8.96
N ASP A 61 -7.04 -5.78 -9.87
CA ASP A 61 -6.76 -5.93 -11.31
C ASP A 61 -5.81 -4.84 -11.84
N ASP A 62 -6.17 -3.58 -11.63
CA ASP A 62 -5.43 -2.44 -12.17
C ASP A 62 -4.79 -1.54 -11.12
N HIS A 63 -4.92 -1.85 -9.83
CA HIS A 63 -4.46 -0.98 -8.75
C HIS A 63 -3.76 -1.76 -7.64
N ARG A 64 -2.91 -1.05 -6.90
CA ARG A 64 -2.12 -1.57 -5.78
C ARG A 64 -2.30 -0.64 -4.60
N ILE A 65 -2.62 -1.21 -3.45
CA ILE A 65 -2.76 -0.48 -2.19
C ILE A 65 -1.58 -0.87 -1.30
N TYR A 66 -0.84 0.12 -0.86
CA TYR A 66 0.29 -0.06 0.07
C TYR A 66 -0.12 0.45 1.44
N PHE A 67 -0.05 -0.40 2.45
CA PHE A 67 -0.48 -0.06 3.80
C PHE A 67 0.42 -0.70 4.86
N ALA A 68 0.47 -0.09 6.04
CA ALA A 68 1.21 -0.60 7.19
C ALA A 68 0.27 -0.77 8.37
N ARG A 69 0.62 -1.67 9.27
CA ARG A 69 -0.07 -1.80 10.56
C ARG A 69 0.53 -0.82 11.56
N ASP A 70 -0.33 -0.07 12.22
CA ASP A 70 0.04 0.82 13.33
C ASP A 70 -0.84 0.49 14.55
N GLY A 71 -0.32 -0.37 15.43
CA GLY A 71 -1.08 -0.91 16.56
C GLY A 71 -2.33 -1.69 16.11
N ASN A 72 -3.51 -1.14 16.39
CA ASN A 72 -4.81 -1.68 15.98
C ASN A 72 -5.39 -1.02 14.71
N ASN A 73 -4.64 -0.07 14.14
CA ASN A 73 -5.01 0.66 12.94
C ASN A 73 -4.22 0.16 11.74
N LEU A 74 -4.78 0.40 10.56
CA LEU A 74 -4.10 0.23 9.29
C LEU A 74 -3.96 1.58 8.62
N VAL A 75 -2.74 1.94 8.27
CA VAL A 75 -2.44 3.19 7.58
C VAL A 75 -2.20 2.89 6.11
N VAL A 76 -3.08 3.38 5.25
CA VAL A 76 -2.90 3.31 3.79
C VAL A 76 -1.92 4.41 3.38
N HIS A 77 -0.73 4.02 2.94
CA HIS A 77 0.29 4.94 2.49
C HIS A 77 0.04 5.43 1.08
N ARG A 78 -0.36 4.55 0.14
CA ARG A 78 -0.55 4.86 -1.28
C ARG A 78 -1.61 3.98 -1.95
N VAL A 79 -2.26 4.54 -2.97
CA VAL A 79 -3.13 3.85 -3.94
C VAL A 79 -2.58 4.14 -5.34
N LEU A 80 -1.97 3.15 -5.98
CA LEU A 80 -1.28 3.33 -7.25
C LEU A 80 -1.92 2.50 -8.36
N SER A 81 -2.06 3.06 -9.56
CA SER A 81 -2.44 2.28 -10.73
C SER A 81 -1.29 1.37 -11.19
N ARG A 82 -1.63 0.30 -11.92
CA ARG A 82 -0.65 -0.64 -12.47
C ARG A 82 0.35 0.08 -13.37
N ASN A 83 -0.15 0.96 -14.22
CA ASN A 83 0.65 1.73 -15.17
C ASN A 83 1.57 2.71 -14.44
N SER A 84 1.07 3.42 -13.42
CA SER A 84 1.91 4.35 -12.63
C SER A 84 3.05 3.63 -11.91
N LEU A 85 2.81 2.42 -11.39
CA LEU A 85 3.87 1.62 -10.77
C LEU A 85 4.86 1.10 -11.81
N GLN A 86 4.39 0.65 -12.98
CA GLN A 86 5.26 0.20 -14.07
C GLN A 86 6.13 1.34 -14.61
N ASP A 87 5.55 2.52 -14.82
CA ASP A 87 6.28 3.72 -15.24
C ASP A 87 7.35 4.08 -14.19
N PHE A 88 7.01 3.97 -12.91
CA PHE A 88 7.93 4.17 -11.80
C PHE A 88 9.08 3.14 -11.79
N LEU A 89 8.77 1.85 -11.92
CA LEU A 89 9.75 0.76 -11.94
C LEU A 89 10.69 0.89 -13.14
N PHE A 90 10.15 1.22 -14.31
CA PHE A 90 10.90 1.49 -15.53
C PHE A 90 11.87 2.66 -15.36
N ARG A 91 11.40 3.80 -14.82
CA ARG A 91 12.25 4.96 -14.51
C ARG A 91 13.29 4.66 -13.42
N SER A 92 13.03 3.68 -12.57
CA SER A 92 13.92 3.24 -11.50
C SER A 92 14.89 2.13 -11.93
N ASN A 93 14.85 1.71 -13.20
CA ASN A 93 15.71 0.68 -13.79
C ASN A 93 15.60 -0.69 -13.09
N LEU A 94 14.39 -1.10 -12.73
CA LEU A 94 14.11 -2.38 -12.05
C LEU A 94 13.54 -3.43 -13.03
N PRO A 95 14.08 -4.67 -13.06
CA PRO A 95 13.66 -5.70 -14.00
C PRO A 95 12.35 -6.34 -13.58
N GLY A 96 11.20 -5.92 -14.13
CA GLY A 96 9.82 -6.23 -13.69
C GLY A 96 9.33 -7.70 -13.47
N SER A 97 10.21 -8.66 -13.23
CA SER A 97 9.97 -10.06 -12.88
C SER A 97 10.01 -10.36 -11.36
N GLY A 98 10.47 -9.42 -10.51
CA GLY A 98 10.54 -9.57 -9.04
C GLY A 98 9.97 -8.38 -8.27
N GLU A 99 8.68 -8.06 -8.46
CA GLU A 99 8.05 -6.80 -8.01
C GLU A 99 8.28 -6.47 -6.51
N ASP A 100 8.28 -7.44 -5.58
CA ASP A 100 8.41 -7.16 -4.14
C ASP A 100 9.84 -6.95 -3.66
N GLU A 101 10.77 -7.82 -4.06
CA GLU A 101 12.18 -7.70 -3.69
C GLU A 101 12.81 -6.44 -4.29
N GLU A 102 12.48 -6.14 -5.56
CA GLU A 102 12.98 -4.94 -6.24
C GLU A 102 12.41 -3.65 -5.65
N LEU A 103 11.12 -3.63 -5.32
CA LEU A 103 10.51 -2.49 -4.64
C LEU A 103 11.07 -2.31 -3.23
N ALA A 104 11.32 -3.40 -2.50
CA ALA A 104 11.92 -3.35 -1.17
C ALA A 104 13.33 -2.74 -1.19
N GLN A 105 14.12 -2.97 -2.25
CA GLN A 105 15.44 -2.35 -2.42
C GLN A 105 15.40 -0.93 -3.03
N SER A 106 14.25 -0.49 -3.55
CA SER A 106 14.14 0.79 -4.26
C SER A 106 14.04 1.98 -3.31
N LYS A 107 15.11 2.79 -3.24
CA LYS A 107 15.12 4.05 -2.48
C LYS A 107 14.02 5.02 -2.94
N HIS A 108 13.73 5.05 -4.24
CA HIS A 108 12.73 5.95 -4.78
C HIS A 108 11.31 5.54 -4.34
N PHE A 109 11.05 4.23 -4.25
CA PHE A 109 9.74 3.71 -3.88
C PHE A 109 9.47 4.05 -2.42
N TRP A 110 10.45 3.79 -1.57
CA TRP A 110 10.30 4.11 -0.17
C TRP A 110 10.21 5.60 0.12
N LYS A 111 10.90 6.46 -0.64
CA LYS A 111 10.69 7.92 -0.54
C LYS A 111 9.23 8.29 -0.78
N LEU A 112 8.60 7.66 -1.76
CA LEU A 112 7.19 7.86 -2.13
C LEU A 112 6.24 7.36 -1.01
N ILE A 113 6.57 6.26 -0.32
CA ILE A 113 5.86 5.77 0.87
C ILE A 113 6.03 6.73 2.06
N ASP A 114 7.26 7.18 2.30
CA ASP A 114 7.63 8.09 3.40
C ASP A 114 6.96 9.46 3.24
N GLU A 115 6.81 9.95 2.01
CA GLU A 115 6.02 11.16 1.69
C GLU A 115 4.56 11.01 2.15
N GLY A 116 3.93 9.86 1.86
CA GLY A 116 2.59 9.53 2.36
C GLY A 116 2.53 9.56 3.89
N ALA A 117 3.47 8.87 4.54
CA ALA A 117 3.55 8.79 6.00
C ALA A 117 3.63 10.17 6.68
N ARG A 118 4.37 11.13 6.09
CA ARG A 118 4.51 12.49 6.63
C ARG A 118 3.23 13.32 6.59
N THR A 119 2.30 12.97 5.70
CA THR A 119 1.00 13.67 5.59
C THR A 119 -0.08 13.05 6.47
N LEU A 120 0.26 11.98 7.21
CA LEU A 120 -0.65 11.42 8.20
C LEU A 120 -0.78 12.44 9.34
N ARG A 121 -1.94 13.07 9.45
CA ARG A 121 -2.25 13.91 10.61
C ARG A 121 -2.43 13.00 11.82
N ALA A 122 -1.78 13.31 12.93
CA ALA A 122 -2.10 12.70 14.21
C ALA A 122 -3.58 13.01 14.51
N ILE A 123 -4.39 11.96 14.64
CA ILE A 123 -5.81 12.04 15.03
C ILE A 123 -5.87 12.16 16.56
#